data_AF-A0A8D5FJY9-F1
#
_entry.id   AF-A0A8D5FJY9-F1
#
_cell.length_a   1.000
_cell.length_b   1.000
_cell.length_c   1.000
_cell.angle_alpha   90.00
_cell.angle_beta   90.00
_cell.angle_gamma   90.00
#
_symmetry.space_group_name_H-M   'P 1'
#
loop_
_entity.id
_entity.type
_entity.pdbx_description
1 polymer ?
#
loop_
_entity_poly.entity_id
_entity_poly.type
_entity_poly.pdbx_seq_one_letter_code
_entity_poly.pdbx_strand_id
1 'polypeptide(L)'
;MLLLFCLSAVYSVLIPEMQGFSQTVRSYLAIWPFWLLIETIQAVVELSWLAFGYGVPGISNRPLVAGSVAEFWGRRWNRLFGDWLFRVCFRPLSRNPYGALFFTFLVSALIHELLVSVPLWLVYRVNCFGWMVFYFVIQAVAVVVERKWLRKNPFLNRCFTWLSVVGPVPLILNRGTLLIFHLSSS
;
A
#
# COMPACT_ATOMS: atom_id res chain seq x y z
N MET A 1 -15.32 15.99 -11.99
CA MET A 1 -15.78 15.22 -13.17
C MET A 1 -14.72 14.28 -13.74
N LEU A 2 -13.51 14.76 -14.09
CA LEU A 2 -12.48 13.91 -14.75
C LEU A 2 -12.04 12.69 -13.92
N LEU A 3 -11.83 12.85 -12.61
CA LEU A 3 -11.42 11.75 -11.71
C LEU A 3 -12.51 10.67 -11.54
N LEU A 4 -13.77 11.09 -11.41
CA LEU A 4 -14.92 10.18 -11.36
C LEU A 4 -15.10 9.44 -12.69
N PHE A 5 -14.83 10.11 -13.81
CA PHE A 5 -14.81 9.48 -15.13
C PHE A 5 -13.67 8.44 -15.25
N CYS A 6 -12.47 8.74 -14.75
CA CYS A 6 -11.36 7.78 -14.72
C CYS A 6 -11.66 6.57 -13.83
N LEU A 7 -12.22 6.78 -12.63
CA LEU A 7 -12.67 5.69 -11.76
C LEU A 7 -13.77 4.86 -12.43
N SER A 8 -14.76 5.51 -13.03
CA SER A 8 -15.84 4.83 -13.76
C SER A 8 -15.30 3.99 -14.91
N ALA A 9 -14.39 4.54 -15.73
CA ALA A 9 -13.78 3.84 -16.86
C ALA A 9 -12.94 2.64 -16.39
N VAL A 10 -12.22 2.79 -15.27
CA VAL A 10 -11.49 1.68 -14.65
C VAL A 10 -12.43 0.55 -14.25
N TYR A 11 -13.53 0.86 -13.57
CA TYR A 11 -14.49 -0.15 -13.10
C TYR A 11 -15.33 -0.75 -14.22
N SER A 12 -15.67 0.00 -15.26
CA SER A 12 -16.57 -0.46 -16.33
C SER A 12 -15.84 -1.12 -17.51
N VAL A 13 -14.57 -0.82 -17.74
CA VAL A 13 -13.80 -1.35 -18.90
C VAL A 13 -12.65 -2.25 -18.45
N LEU A 14 -11.87 -1.82 -17.46
CA LEU A 14 -10.63 -2.50 -17.08
C LEU A 14 -10.89 -3.76 -16.23
N ILE A 15 -11.84 -3.69 -15.30
CA ILE A 15 -12.16 -4.82 -14.40
C ILE A 15 -12.67 -6.06 -15.15
N PRO A 16 -13.62 -5.96 -16.11
CA PRO A 16 -14.10 -7.12 -16.86
C PRO A 16 -12.97 -7.83 -17.64
N GLU A 17 -12.13 -7.07 -18.33
CA GLU A 17 -10.99 -7.60 -19.11
C GLU A 17 -9.98 -8.32 -18.21
N MET A 18 -9.83 -7.87 -16.96
CA MET A 18 -8.91 -8.49 -16.00
C MET A 18 -9.38 -9.87 -15.52
N GLN A 19 -10.66 -10.22 -15.63
CA GLN A 19 -11.20 -11.48 -15.08
C GLN A 19 -10.65 -12.73 -15.79
N GLY A 20 -10.22 -12.61 -17.04
CA GLY A 20 -9.65 -13.73 -17.81
C GLY A 20 -8.25 -14.16 -17.39
N PHE A 21 -7.56 -13.37 -16.54
CA PHE A 21 -6.18 -13.65 -16.13
C PHE A 21 -6.10 -14.46 -14.83
N SER A 22 -4.97 -15.17 -14.67
CA SER A 22 -4.66 -15.85 -13.40
C SER A 22 -4.66 -14.87 -12.22
N GLN A 23 -4.94 -15.36 -11.01
CA GLN A 23 -5.03 -14.51 -9.81
C GLN A 23 -3.76 -13.68 -9.58
N THR A 24 -2.58 -14.29 -9.80
CA THR A 24 -1.29 -13.60 -9.66
C THR A 24 -1.18 -12.43 -10.62
N VAL A 25 -1.53 -12.63 -11.89
CA VAL A 25 -1.51 -11.56 -12.91
C VAL A 25 -2.52 -10.47 -12.56
N ARG A 26 -3.72 -10.84 -12.14
CA ARG A 26 -4.73 -9.88 -11.65
C ARG A 26 -4.22 -9.03 -10.50
N SER A 27 -3.48 -9.62 -9.55
CA SER A 27 -2.89 -8.90 -8.42
C SER A 27 -1.93 -7.79 -8.88
N TYR A 28 -1.11 -8.06 -9.90
CA TYR A 28 -0.20 -7.05 -10.45
C TYR A 28 -0.93 -5.98 -11.25
N LEU A 29 -1.88 -6.38 -12.10
CA LEU A 29 -2.70 -5.43 -12.85
C LEU A 29 -3.49 -4.52 -11.90
N ALA A 30 -3.89 -5.02 -10.73
CA ALA A 30 -4.67 -4.29 -9.73
C ALA A 30 -3.88 -3.16 -9.03
N ILE A 31 -2.55 -3.08 -9.19
CA ILE A 31 -1.73 -1.98 -8.66
C ILE A 31 -2.23 -0.63 -9.20
N TRP A 32 -2.53 -0.56 -10.50
CA TRP A 32 -2.97 0.66 -11.16
C TRP A 32 -4.33 1.19 -10.69
N PRO A 33 -5.42 0.40 -10.71
CA PRO A 33 -6.70 0.86 -10.20
C PRO A 33 -6.63 1.19 -8.70
N PHE A 34 -5.85 0.44 -7.92
CA PHE A 34 -5.65 0.74 -6.49
C PHE A 34 -4.91 2.08 -6.28
N TRP A 35 -3.85 2.34 -7.03
CA TRP A 35 -3.14 3.63 -6.95
C TRP A 35 -4.03 4.79 -7.38
N LEU A 36 -4.77 4.65 -8.50
CA LEU A 36 -5.72 5.65 -8.97
C LEU A 36 -6.82 5.94 -7.96
N LEU A 37 -7.31 4.92 -7.25
CA LEU A 37 -8.29 5.08 -6.18
C LEU A 37 -7.73 5.95 -5.04
N ILE A 38 -6.51 5.68 -4.58
CA ILE A 38 -5.86 6.45 -3.51
C ILE A 38 -5.62 7.91 -3.93
N GLU A 39 -5.11 8.14 -5.14
CA GLU A 39 -4.93 9.51 -5.68
C GLU A 39 -6.27 10.25 -5.81
N THR A 40 -7.34 9.55 -6.18
CA THR A 40 -8.67 10.15 -6.26
C THR A 40 -9.21 10.50 -4.87
N ILE A 41 -9.07 9.61 -3.89
CA ILE A 41 -9.46 9.87 -2.50
C ILE A 41 -8.69 11.09 -1.97
N GLN A 42 -7.38 11.15 -2.22
CA GLN A 42 -6.56 12.30 -1.85
C GLN A 42 -7.09 13.59 -2.46
N ALA A 43 -7.34 13.62 -3.77
CA ALA A 43 -7.85 14.80 -4.46
C ALA A 43 -9.22 15.25 -3.91
N VAL A 44 -10.10 14.31 -3.59
CA VAL A 44 -11.40 14.61 -2.97
C VAL A 44 -11.22 15.24 -1.59
N VAL A 45 -10.34 14.69 -0.76
CA VAL A 45 -10.04 15.25 0.57
C VAL A 45 -9.46 16.66 0.44
N GLU A 46 -8.45 16.85 -0.41
CA GLU A 46 -7.81 18.15 -0.64
C GLU A 46 -8.82 19.20 -1.12
N LEU A 47 -9.63 18.88 -2.13
CA LEU A 47 -10.67 19.77 -2.65
C LEU A 47 -11.72 20.12 -1.61
N SER A 48 -12.10 19.16 -0.77
CA SER A 48 -13.09 19.39 0.30
C SER A 48 -12.57 20.41 1.31
N TRP A 49 -11.32 20.28 1.75
CA TRP A 49 -10.70 21.24 2.70
C TRP A 49 -10.44 22.60 2.05
N LEU A 50 -10.04 22.62 0.78
CA LEU A 50 -9.85 23.86 0.03
C LEU A 50 -11.17 24.65 -0.10
N ALA A 51 -12.31 23.96 -0.22
CA ALA A 51 -13.63 24.61 -0.23
C ALA A 51 -13.94 25.34 1.09
N PHE A 52 -13.31 24.94 2.20
CA PHE A 52 -13.37 25.63 3.50
C PHE A 52 -12.18 26.59 3.74
N GLY A 53 -11.33 26.82 2.74
CA GLY A 53 -10.18 27.72 2.83
C GLY A 53 -8.92 27.12 3.47
N TYR A 54 -8.87 25.81 3.68
CA TYR A 54 -7.72 25.11 4.28
C TYR A 54 -6.91 24.33 3.23
N GLY A 55 -5.59 24.52 3.23
CA GLY A 55 -4.66 23.66 2.49
C GLY A 55 -4.23 22.48 3.36
N VAL A 56 -4.55 21.25 2.94
CA VAL A 56 -4.10 20.02 3.62
C VAL A 56 -2.97 19.35 2.81
N PRO A 57 -1.97 18.75 3.48
CA PRO A 57 -0.96 17.98 2.77
C PRO A 57 -1.58 16.72 2.17
N GLY A 58 -1.13 16.36 0.97
CA GLY A 58 -1.60 15.15 0.30
C GLY A 58 -1.30 13.86 1.05
N ILE A 59 -2.18 12.88 0.87
CA ILE A 59 -2.06 11.53 1.45
C ILE A 59 -0.75 10.89 1.01
N SER A 60 -0.37 11.01 -0.26
CA SER A 60 0.86 10.51 -0.84
C SER A 60 1.63 11.64 -1.54
N ASN A 61 2.95 11.46 -1.69
CA ASN A 61 3.85 12.41 -2.33
C ASN A 61 4.72 11.72 -3.37
N ARG A 62 4.20 11.60 -4.60
CA ARG A 62 4.89 11.01 -5.76
C ARG A 62 5.61 9.70 -5.39
N PRO A 63 4.89 8.64 -4.98
CA PRO A 63 5.49 7.39 -4.52
C PRO A 63 6.35 6.70 -5.59
N LEU A 64 6.02 6.88 -6.88
CA LEU A 64 6.72 6.28 -8.02
C LEU A 64 8.16 6.77 -8.22
N VAL A 65 8.56 7.88 -7.59
CA VAL A 65 9.93 8.39 -7.67
C VAL A 65 10.82 7.97 -6.49
N ALA A 66 10.33 7.10 -5.60
CA ALA A 66 11.13 6.59 -4.49
C ALA A 66 12.42 5.90 -4.97
N GLY A 67 13.54 6.23 -4.32
CA GLY A 67 14.85 5.62 -4.56
C GLY A 67 15.27 4.59 -3.51
N SER A 68 14.47 4.42 -2.46
CA SER A 68 14.65 3.42 -1.39
C SER A 68 13.29 2.97 -0.84
N VAL A 69 13.25 1.78 -0.23
CA VAL A 69 12.10 1.22 0.48
C VAL A 69 11.73 2.12 1.67
N ALA A 70 12.73 2.60 2.43
CA ALA A 70 12.48 3.53 3.54
C ALA A 70 11.91 4.86 3.06
N GLU A 71 12.33 5.38 1.90
CA GLU A 71 11.76 6.60 1.33
C GLU A 71 10.32 6.37 0.84
N PHE A 72 10.06 5.23 0.20
CA PHE A 72 8.72 4.85 -0.25
C PHE A 72 7.74 4.86 0.93
N TRP A 73 7.98 4.04 1.96
CA TRP A 73 7.06 3.91 3.10
C TRP A 73 7.11 5.08 4.09
N GLY A 74 8.28 5.70 4.29
CA GLY A 74 8.46 6.70 5.33
C GLY A 74 8.17 8.14 4.90
N ARG A 75 8.14 8.44 3.59
CA ARG A 75 8.06 9.82 3.11
C ARG A 75 7.08 10.06 1.96
N ARG A 76 6.71 9.01 1.23
CA ARG A 76 5.99 9.17 -0.05
C ARG A 76 4.66 8.44 -0.10
N TRP A 77 4.56 7.24 0.45
CA TRP A 77 3.34 6.46 0.45
C TRP A 77 2.55 6.71 1.74
N ASN A 78 1.27 7.08 1.61
CA ASN A 78 0.32 7.23 2.72
C ASN A 78 0.91 7.94 3.96
N ARG A 79 1.41 9.16 3.75
CA ARG A 79 2.04 10.02 4.75
C ARG A 79 1.18 10.28 5.97
N LEU A 80 -0.14 10.40 5.81
CA LEU A 80 -1.04 10.59 6.96
C LEU A 80 -0.95 9.39 7.91
N PHE A 81 -1.04 8.17 7.38
CA PHE A 81 -0.93 6.96 8.17
C PHE A 81 0.51 6.72 8.65
N GLY A 82 1.50 6.99 7.79
CA GLY A 82 2.93 6.86 8.11
C GLY A 82 3.36 7.79 9.25
N ASP A 83 2.93 9.05 9.24
CA ASP A 83 3.22 10.02 10.30
C ASP A 83 2.55 9.62 11.62
N TRP A 84 1.32 9.09 11.56
CA TRP A 84 0.62 8.55 12.73
C TRP A 84 1.37 7.36 13.34
N LEU A 85 1.72 6.36 12.52
CA LEU A 85 2.52 5.21 12.94
C LEU A 85 3.90 5.62 13.46
N PHE A 86 4.55 6.62 12.85
CA PHE A 86 5.81 7.14 13.35
C PHE A 86 5.67 7.71 14.77
N ARG A 87 4.62 8.50 15.03
CA ARG A 87 4.40 9.13 16.34
C ARG A 87 4.00 8.11 17.42
N VAL A 88 3.13 7.15 17.07
CA VAL A 88 2.53 6.22 18.02
C VAL A 88 3.38 4.96 18.23
N CYS A 89 4.03 4.45 17.19
CA CYS A 89 4.77 3.20 17.24
C CYS A 89 6.29 3.41 17.23
N PHE A 90 6.81 4.15 16.24
CA PHE A 90 8.26 4.23 16.04
C PHE A 90 8.96 5.12 17.08
N ARG A 91 8.47 6.35 17.27
CA ARG A 91 9.10 7.38 18.11
C ARG A 91 9.26 6.92 19.57
N PRO A 92 8.28 6.27 20.22
CA PRO A 92 8.44 5.78 21.59
C PRO A 92 9.54 4.71 21.72
N LEU A 93 9.78 3.93 20.67
CA LEU A 93 10.75 2.83 20.64
C LEU A 93 12.09 3.19 20.00
N SER A 94 12.29 4.47 19.67
CA SER A 94 13.43 4.97 18.87
C SER A 94 14.81 4.65 19.45
N ARG A 95 14.92 4.31 20.74
CA ARG A 95 16.15 3.82 21.38
C ARG A 95 16.67 2.52 20.75
N ASN A 96 15.78 1.69 20.21
CA ASN A 96 16.13 0.52 19.39
C ASN A 96 15.51 0.68 17.99
N PRO A 97 16.23 1.32 17.04
CA PRO A 97 15.69 1.64 15.72
C PRO A 97 15.21 0.41 14.93
N TYR A 98 15.85 -0.75 15.09
CA TYR A 98 15.44 -1.98 14.40
C TYR A 98 14.17 -2.57 15.03
N GLY A 99 14.09 -2.57 16.37
CA GLY A 99 12.87 -2.97 17.07
C GLY A 99 11.69 -2.05 16.77
N ALA A 100 11.92 -0.73 16.77
CA ALA A 100 10.93 0.27 16.41
C ALA A 100 10.41 0.10 14.97
N LEU A 101 11.32 -0.14 14.02
CA LEU A 101 10.97 -0.44 12.63
C LEU A 101 10.08 -1.67 12.54
N PHE A 102 10.52 -2.79 13.11
CA PHE A 102 9.78 -4.05 13.04
C PHE A 102 8.40 -3.92 13.70
N PHE A 103 8.33 -3.30 14.88
CA PHE A 103 7.08 -3.07 15.58
C PHE A 103 6.13 -2.18 14.77
N THR A 104 6.64 -1.11 14.15
CA THR A 104 5.83 -0.20 13.33
C THR A 104 5.23 -0.94 12.11
N PHE A 105 6.04 -1.73 11.42
CA PHE A 105 5.58 -2.56 10.31
C PHE A 105 4.60 -3.65 10.75
N LEU A 106 4.80 -4.25 11.92
CA LEU A 106 3.89 -5.25 12.49
C LEU A 106 2.54 -4.63 12.88
N VAL A 107 2.51 -3.44 13.48
CA VAL A 107 1.25 -2.75 13.78
C VAL A 107 0.53 -2.38 12.49
N SER A 108 1.24 -1.85 11.49
CA SER A 108 0.68 -1.61 10.15
C SER A 108 0.10 -2.88 9.55
N ALA A 109 0.84 -3.98 9.60
CA ALA A 109 0.44 -5.28 9.11
C ALA A 109 -0.88 -5.75 9.72
N LEU A 110 -0.97 -5.72 11.05
CA LEU A 110 -2.17 -6.15 11.78
C LEU A 110 -3.37 -5.28 11.43
N ILE A 111 -3.19 -3.96 11.29
CA ILE A 111 -4.29 -3.06 10.89
C ILE A 111 -4.81 -3.44 9.49
N HIS A 112 -3.93 -3.65 8.51
CA HIS A 112 -4.36 -4.03 7.15
C HIS A 112 -5.04 -5.40 7.14
N GLU A 113 -4.45 -6.37 7.85
CA GLU A 113 -5.00 -7.71 8.00
C GLU A 113 -6.40 -7.69 8.61
N LEU A 114 -6.61 -6.92 9.68
CA LEU A 114 -7.92 -6.80 10.32
C LEU A 114 -8.93 -6.09 9.42
N LEU A 115 -8.53 -5.03 8.72
CA LEU A 115 -9.42 -4.27 7.84
C LEU A 115 -9.91 -5.08 6.64
N VAL A 116 -9.13 -6.05 6.16
CA VAL A 116 -9.50 -6.88 5.01
C VAL A 116 -10.02 -8.25 5.43
N SER A 117 -9.23 -9.02 6.18
CA SER A 117 -9.55 -10.42 6.45
C SER A 117 -10.75 -10.60 7.39
N VAL A 118 -11.01 -9.67 8.33
CA VAL A 118 -12.16 -9.78 9.24
C VAL A 118 -13.50 -9.59 8.51
N PRO A 119 -13.75 -8.50 7.74
CA PRO A 119 -14.99 -8.37 6.99
C PRO A 119 -15.22 -9.52 5.99
N LEU A 120 -14.17 -9.96 5.30
CA LEU A 120 -14.25 -11.08 4.36
C LEU A 120 -14.62 -12.40 5.04
N TRP A 121 -14.05 -12.67 6.20
CA TRP A 121 -14.38 -13.86 6.96
C TRP A 121 -15.80 -13.81 7.55
N LEU A 122 -16.25 -12.64 8.00
CA LEU A 122 -17.60 -12.46 8.56
C LEU A 122 -18.69 -12.59 7.48
N VAL A 123 -18.50 -11.97 6.31
CA VAL A 123 -19.53 -11.87 5.26
C VAL A 123 -19.46 -13.06 4.29
N TYR A 124 -18.27 -13.41 3.81
CA TYR A 124 -18.07 -14.39 2.74
C TYR A 124 -17.45 -15.71 3.21
N ARG A 125 -17.07 -15.82 4.50
CA ARG A 125 -16.37 -16.98 5.08
C ARG A 125 -15.05 -17.32 4.36
N VAL A 126 -14.44 -16.35 3.69
CA VAL A 126 -13.16 -16.50 3.02
C VAL A 126 -12.03 -16.24 4.02
N ASN A 127 -11.13 -17.22 4.19
CA ASN A 127 -9.94 -17.06 5.01
C ASN A 127 -8.78 -16.49 4.18
N CYS A 128 -8.32 -15.29 4.53
CA CYS A 128 -7.15 -14.64 3.94
C CYS A 128 -6.11 -14.24 5.00
N PHE A 129 -6.19 -14.82 6.21
CA PHE A 129 -5.37 -14.40 7.33
C PHE A 129 -3.87 -14.65 7.10
N GLY A 130 -3.06 -13.63 7.41
CA GLY A 130 -1.60 -13.70 7.49
C GLY A 130 -0.85 -13.29 6.22
N TRP A 131 -1.53 -13.20 5.07
CA TRP A 131 -0.90 -12.79 3.82
C TRP A 131 -0.41 -11.33 3.88
N MET A 132 -1.18 -10.42 4.46
CA MET A 132 -0.77 -9.02 4.58
C MET A 132 0.33 -8.86 5.63
N VAL A 133 0.27 -9.63 6.72
CA VAL A 133 1.36 -9.70 7.69
C VAL A 133 2.67 -10.10 7.03
N PHE A 134 2.63 -11.12 6.18
CA PHE A 134 3.83 -11.56 5.47
C PHE A 134 4.37 -10.48 4.53
N TYR A 135 3.50 -9.75 3.80
CA TYR A 135 3.91 -8.62 2.96
C TYR A 135 4.70 -7.57 3.76
N PHE A 136 4.16 -7.11 4.89
CA PHE A 136 4.80 -6.04 5.67
C PHE A 136 6.04 -6.52 6.44
N VAL A 137 6.14 -7.80 6.78
CA VAL A 137 7.40 -8.39 7.29
C VAL A 137 8.49 -8.33 6.21
N ILE A 138 8.16 -8.66 4.95
CA ILE A 138 9.11 -8.50 3.82
C ILE A 138 9.55 -7.04 3.70
N GLN A 139 8.63 -6.07 3.85
CA GLN A 139 8.99 -4.64 3.80
C GLN A 139 9.94 -4.24 4.95
N ALA A 140 9.69 -4.71 6.18
CA ALA A 140 10.57 -4.43 7.32
C ALA A 140 11.99 -4.99 7.08
N VAL A 141 12.09 -6.22 6.58
CA VAL A 141 13.38 -6.84 6.23
C VAL A 141 14.05 -6.08 5.10
N ALA A 142 13.31 -5.68 4.06
CA ALA A 142 13.85 -4.93 2.93
C ALA A 142 14.48 -3.59 3.36
N VAL A 143 13.87 -2.86 4.30
CA VAL A 143 14.46 -1.65 4.88
C VAL A 143 15.78 -1.93 5.61
N VAL A 144 15.92 -3.08 6.28
CA VAL A 144 17.18 -3.47 6.93
C VAL A 144 18.24 -3.84 5.89
N VAL A 145 17.85 -4.60 4.86
CA VAL A 145 18.72 -5.06 3.76
C VAL A 145 19.29 -3.87 3.00
N GLU A 146 18.43 -2.92 2.60
CA GLU A 146 18.88 -1.75 1.84
C GLU A 146 19.86 -0.89 2.64
N ARG A 147 19.61 -0.73 3.96
CA ARG A 147 20.40 0.11 4.84
C ARG A 147 21.80 -0.45 5.01
N LYS A 148 21.93 -1.78 5.06
CA LYS A 148 23.21 -2.48 5.24
C LYS A 148 24.00 -2.57 3.95
N TRP A 149 23.36 -2.87 2.82
CA TRP A 149 24.08 -3.32 1.62
C TRP A 149 23.90 -2.44 0.38
N LEU A 150 22.81 -1.67 0.25
CA LEU A 150 22.45 -1.04 -1.02
C LEU A 150 22.55 0.48 -1.02
N ARG A 151 22.68 1.12 0.15
CA ARG A 151 22.80 2.59 0.27
C ARG A 151 23.89 3.24 -0.60
N LYS A 152 24.97 2.52 -0.92
CA LYS A 152 26.10 3.05 -1.69
C LYS A 152 25.84 3.09 -3.20
N ASN A 153 24.89 2.32 -3.72
CA ASN A 153 24.61 2.24 -5.15
C ASN A 153 23.14 2.64 -5.41
N PRO A 154 22.87 3.88 -5.85
CA PRO A 154 21.51 4.38 -6.04
C PRO A 154 20.68 3.57 -7.04
N PHE A 155 21.31 3.05 -8.10
CA PHE A 155 20.63 2.25 -9.11
C PHE A 155 20.18 0.91 -8.52
N LEU A 156 21.09 0.17 -7.88
CA LEU A 156 20.76 -1.11 -7.24
C LEU A 156 19.72 -0.92 -6.13
N ASN A 157 19.80 0.16 -5.36
CA ASN A 157 18.83 0.47 -4.32
C ASN A 157 17.44 0.71 -4.89
N ARG A 158 17.34 1.44 -6.00
CA ARG A 158 16.06 1.68 -6.68
C ARG A 158 15.48 0.41 -7.28
N CYS A 159 16.29 -0.42 -7.94
CA CYS A 159 15.85 -1.72 -8.45
C CYS A 159 15.35 -2.63 -7.31
N PHE A 160 16.10 -2.70 -6.22
CA PHE A 160 15.71 -3.46 -5.03
C PHE A 160 14.43 -2.92 -4.38
N THR A 161 14.24 -1.61 -4.39
CA THR A 161 13.01 -0.97 -3.87
C THR A 161 11.80 -1.48 -4.63
N TRP A 162 11.83 -1.38 -5.96
CA TRP A 162 10.68 -1.81 -6.77
C TRP A 162 10.50 -3.32 -6.74
N LEU A 163 11.58 -4.10 -6.71
CA LEU A 163 11.49 -5.56 -6.52
C LEU A 163 10.82 -5.92 -5.19
N SER A 164 11.21 -5.24 -4.10
CA SER A 164 10.69 -5.51 -2.75
C SER A 164 9.27 -5.00 -2.53
N VAL A 165 8.89 -3.89 -3.18
CA VAL A 165 7.54 -3.31 -3.05
C VAL A 165 6.56 -4.03 -3.97
N VAL A 166 6.94 -4.28 -5.23
CA VAL A 166 6.07 -4.84 -6.28
C VAL A 166 6.08 -6.36 -6.29
N GLY A 167 7.24 -7.01 -6.14
CA GLY A 167 7.35 -8.47 -6.17
C GLY A 167 6.38 -9.21 -5.23
N PRO A 168 6.21 -8.79 -3.97
CA PRO A 168 5.27 -9.45 -3.05
C PRO A 168 3.84 -8.92 -3.15
N VAL A 169 3.48 -8.10 -4.15
CA VAL A 169 2.12 -7.54 -4.29
C VAL A 169 0.99 -8.57 -4.21
N PRO A 170 1.08 -9.79 -4.77
CA PRO A 170 0.03 -10.80 -4.62
C PRO A 170 -0.32 -11.17 -3.17
N LEU A 171 0.55 -10.86 -2.20
CA LEU A 171 0.27 -11.07 -0.78
C LEU A 171 -0.69 -10.00 -0.22
N ILE A 172 -0.59 -8.75 -0.67
CA ILE A 172 -1.44 -7.64 -0.21
C ILE A 172 -2.66 -7.44 -1.12
N LEU A 173 -2.48 -7.51 -2.43
CA LEU A 173 -3.57 -7.58 -3.42
C LEU A 173 -3.98 -9.04 -3.64
N ASN A 174 -4.20 -9.76 -2.54
CA ASN A 174 -4.61 -11.16 -2.53
C ASN A 174 -6.09 -11.33 -2.92
N ARG A 175 -6.59 -12.57 -2.96
CA ARG A 175 -7.98 -12.87 -3.31
C ARG A 175 -8.99 -12.03 -2.52
N GLY A 176 -8.78 -11.84 -1.22
CA GLY A 176 -9.66 -11.04 -0.38
C GLY A 176 -9.73 -9.59 -0.86
N THR A 177 -8.58 -8.95 -1.03
CA THR A 177 -8.52 -7.57 -1.54
C THR A 177 -9.10 -7.45 -2.95
N LEU A 178 -8.85 -8.43 -3.82
CA LEU A 178 -9.44 -8.46 -5.17
C LEU A 178 -10.97 -8.60 -5.13
N LEU A 179 -11.52 -9.36 -4.20
CA LEU A 179 -12.98 -9.46 -4.01
C LEU A 179 -13.58 -8.11 -3.58
N ILE A 180 -12.93 -7.39 -2.67
CA ILE A 180 -13.36 -6.04 -2.26
C ILE A 180 -13.46 -5.11 -3.49
N PHE A 181 -12.49 -5.19 -4.40
CA PHE A 181 -12.47 -4.40 -5.63
C PHE A 181 -13.23 -5.03 -6.80
N HIS A 182 -13.99 -6.11 -6.58
CA HIS A 182 -14.80 -6.78 -7.61
C HIS A 182 -13.97 -7.31 -8.79
N LEU A 183 -12.69 -7.58 -8.54
CA LEU A 183 -11.69 -8.12 -9.47
C LEU A 183 -11.58 -9.65 -9.42
N SER A 184 -12.35 -10.30 -8.54
CA SER A 184 -12.50 -11.75 -8.48
C SER A 184 -13.98 -12.11 -8.43
N SER A 185 -14.37 -13.15 -9.17
CA SER A 185 -15.61 -13.85 -8.91
C SER A 185 -15.51 -14.60 -7.57
N SER A 186 -16.64 -14.67 -6.88
CA SER A 186 -16.84 -15.41 -5.62
C SER A 186 -16.58 -16.89 -5.81
#